data_AF-A0A976LCN8-F1
#
_entry.id   AF-A0A976LCN8-F1
#
_cell.length_a   1.000
_cell.length_b   1.000
_cell.length_c   1.000
_cell.angle_alpha   90.00
_cell.angle_beta   90.00
_cell.angle_gamma   90.00
#
_symmetry.space_group_name_H-M   'P 1'
#
loop_
_entity.id
_entity.type
_entity.pdbx_description
1 polymer ?
#
loop_
_entity_poly.entity_id
_entity_poly.type
_entity_poly.pdbx_seq_one_letter_code
_entity_poly.pdbx_strand_id
1 'polypeptide(L)'
;MNLQSLALTSCLLLSACANQPSAVSPESLDSDHFKTNTTMSDKDQQRRITTEKGYEEPYEGPSHFESTYLVASIDQATGKVAYAVTIMRAVQQPRKVIVVQYEAPAGIMQQKITAQNSQKKCRDDVCWLLEAVSIPLPESLFHHYADLSVKDPHGHWSFTLLPSLKGQVAYTEFKGLYAKVNELQHPR
;
A
#
# COMPACT_ATOMS: atom_id res chain seq x y z
N MET A 1 65.46 27.83 -5.87
CA MET A 1 64.45 28.50 -5.01
C MET A 1 63.24 28.76 -5.89
N ASN A 2 62.24 27.87 -5.82
CA ASN A 2 60.93 28.07 -5.18
C ASN A 2 60.02 28.92 -6.09
N LEU A 3 58.79 28.57 -6.46
CA LEU A 3 57.83 27.59 -5.92
C LEU A 3 57.07 26.93 -7.08
N GLN A 4 56.95 25.59 -7.03
CA GLN A 4 55.85 24.87 -7.65
C GLN A 4 54.64 24.94 -6.71
N SER A 5 53.50 25.40 -7.18
CA SER A 5 52.19 25.14 -6.56
C SER A 5 51.08 25.61 -7.49
N LEU A 6 50.34 24.64 -8.03
CA LEU A 6 48.89 24.71 -8.26
C LEU A 6 48.44 23.31 -8.67
N ALA A 7 48.38 22.43 -7.66
CA ALA A 7 47.61 21.21 -7.75
C ALA A 7 46.13 21.63 -7.70
N LEU A 8 45.44 21.51 -8.83
CA LEU A 8 44.00 21.72 -8.92
C LEU A 8 43.32 20.50 -8.29
N THR A 9 43.05 20.59 -6.98
CA THR A 9 42.24 19.62 -6.24
C THR A 9 40.81 19.69 -6.76
N SER A 10 40.50 18.92 -7.80
CA SER A 10 39.14 18.73 -8.28
C SER A 10 38.42 17.85 -7.26
N CYS A 11 37.64 18.50 -6.39
CA CYS A 11 36.74 17.86 -5.46
C CYS A 11 35.89 16.82 -6.20
N LEU A 12 36.06 15.57 -5.78
CA LEU A 12 35.11 14.48 -5.97
C LEU A 12 33.72 14.95 -5.54
N LEU A 13 32.94 15.48 -6.47
CA LEU A 13 31.49 15.47 -6.37
C LEU A 13 31.08 14.02 -6.60
N LEU A 14 31.18 13.23 -5.52
CA LEU A 14 30.39 12.01 -5.40
C LEU A 14 28.94 12.46 -5.50
N SER A 15 28.42 12.39 -6.72
CA SER A 15 27.02 12.29 -7.02
C SER A 15 26.46 11.18 -6.12
N ALA A 16 25.91 11.60 -4.98
CA ALA A 16 24.89 10.86 -4.27
C ALA A 16 23.69 10.79 -5.21
N CYS A 17 23.79 9.95 -6.24
CA CYS A 17 22.62 9.35 -6.85
C CYS A 17 21.94 8.65 -5.68
N ALA A 18 20.84 9.25 -5.22
CA ALA A 18 19.88 8.58 -4.38
C ALA A 18 19.48 7.31 -5.13
N ASN A 19 20.14 6.20 -4.80
CA ASN A 19 19.65 4.86 -5.09
C ASN A 19 18.37 4.75 -4.27
N GLN A 20 17.27 5.24 -4.85
CA GLN A 20 15.95 4.83 -4.44
C GLN A 20 16.00 3.29 -4.56
N PRO A 21 15.93 2.54 -3.45
CA PRO A 21 16.02 1.10 -3.52
C PRO A 21 14.96 0.64 -4.52
N SER A 22 15.37 -0.21 -5.47
CA SER A 22 14.45 -0.81 -6.42
C SER A 22 13.28 -1.34 -5.64
N ALA A 23 12.06 -0.89 -5.96
CA ALA A 23 10.86 -1.37 -5.30
C ALA A 23 10.87 -2.91 -5.42
N VAL A 24 11.09 -3.57 -4.29
CA VAL A 24 11.10 -5.03 -4.24
C VAL A 24 9.65 -5.45 -4.53
N SER A 25 9.46 -6.27 -5.56
CA SER A 25 8.10 -6.74 -5.88
C SER A 25 7.53 -7.42 -4.63
N PRO A 26 6.30 -7.07 -4.19
CA PRO A 26 5.67 -7.67 -3.01
C PRO A 26 5.64 -9.21 -3.05
N GLU A 27 5.62 -9.80 -4.24
CA GLU A 27 5.61 -11.25 -4.48
C GLU A 27 6.91 -11.96 -4.06
N SER A 28 7.98 -11.20 -3.82
CA SER A 28 9.27 -11.72 -3.34
C SER A 28 9.43 -11.60 -1.83
N LEU A 29 8.45 -11.02 -1.13
CA LEU A 29 8.43 -10.83 0.31
C LEU A 29 7.56 -11.90 0.98
N ASP A 30 8.04 -12.43 2.11
CA ASP A 30 7.34 -13.45 2.87
C ASP A 30 6.35 -12.85 3.89
N SER A 31 5.55 -13.72 4.52
CA SER A 31 4.57 -13.27 5.51
C SER A 31 5.21 -12.68 6.78
N ASP A 32 6.43 -13.08 7.12
CA ASP A 32 7.11 -12.60 8.33
C ASP A 32 7.61 -11.16 8.14
N HIS A 33 8.06 -10.84 6.93
CA HIS A 33 8.37 -9.47 6.52
C HIS A 33 7.15 -8.57 6.67
N PHE A 34 6.00 -8.94 6.08
CA PHE A 34 4.78 -8.14 6.18
C PHE A 34 4.25 -8.03 7.61
N LYS A 35 4.36 -9.09 8.42
CA LYS A 35 4.00 -9.06 9.84
C LYS A 35 4.85 -8.05 10.63
N THR A 36 6.15 -8.01 10.35
CA THR A 36 7.13 -7.21 11.10
C THR A 36 7.10 -5.74 10.69
N ASN A 37 6.94 -5.48 9.39
CA ASN A 37 7.01 -4.14 8.81
C ASN A 37 5.66 -3.42 8.74
N THR A 38 4.61 -3.92 9.41
CA THR A 38 3.37 -3.17 9.56
C THR A 38 3.59 -1.90 10.38
N THR A 39 2.92 -0.82 9.99
CA THR A 39 2.78 0.39 10.80
C THR A 39 1.49 0.36 11.61
N MET A 40 1.53 0.93 12.81
CA MET A 40 0.39 0.99 13.72
C MET A 40 0.07 2.43 14.10
N SER A 41 -1.22 2.75 14.16
CA SER A 41 -1.71 4.03 14.65
C SER A 41 -2.99 3.83 15.44
N ASP A 42 -3.12 4.51 16.57
CA ASP A 42 -4.32 4.46 17.41
C ASP A 42 -5.08 5.80 17.25
N LYS A 43 -6.37 5.75 16.92
CA LYS A 43 -7.25 6.93 16.77
C LYS A 43 -8.70 6.55 17.07
N ASP A 44 -9.42 7.38 17.81
CA ASP A 44 -10.87 7.25 18.03
C ASP A 44 -11.31 5.84 18.50
N GLN A 45 -10.57 5.25 19.46
CA GLN A 45 -10.76 3.88 19.97
C GLN A 45 -10.55 2.75 18.94
N GLN A 46 -9.97 3.07 17.79
CA GLN A 46 -9.57 2.12 16.77
C GLN A 46 -8.06 2.04 16.67
N ARG A 47 -7.55 0.81 16.65
CA ARG A 47 -6.15 0.51 16.30
C ARG A 47 -6.08 0.15 14.83
N ARG A 48 -5.46 0.99 14.03
CA ARG A 48 -5.23 0.77 12.60
C ARG A 48 -3.83 0.21 12.38
N ILE A 49 -3.77 -0.91 11.67
CA ILE A 49 -2.55 -1.60 11.27
C ILE A 49 -2.50 -1.55 9.74
N THR A 50 -1.40 -1.07 9.17
CA THR A 50 -1.23 -0.89 7.73
C THR A 50 0.05 -1.59 7.31
N THR A 51 -0.01 -2.42 6.29
CA THR A 51 1.20 -3.00 5.66
C THR A 51 2.02 -1.90 4.99
N GLU A 52 3.22 -2.24 4.52
CA GLU A 52 3.98 -1.33 3.69
C GLU A 52 3.29 -1.09 2.34
N LYS A 53 3.84 -0.19 1.52
CA LYS A 53 3.31 0.07 0.19
C LYS A 53 3.45 -1.19 -0.67
N GLY A 54 2.32 -1.73 -1.12
CA GLY A 54 2.26 -2.88 -2.03
C GLY A 54 2.64 -2.51 -3.48
N TYR A 55 2.12 -3.29 -4.44
CA TYR A 55 2.43 -3.14 -5.86
C TYR A 55 2.06 -1.76 -6.39
N GLU A 56 2.95 -1.21 -7.21
CA GLU A 56 2.80 0.04 -7.95
C GLU A 56 3.08 -0.26 -9.42
N GLU A 57 2.12 0.03 -10.31
CA GLU A 57 2.32 -0.19 -11.75
C GLU A 57 3.56 0.60 -12.24
N PRO A 58 4.47 -0.01 -13.01
CA PRO A 58 5.64 0.68 -13.56
C PRO A 58 5.21 1.78 -14.54
N TYR A 59 5.81 2.96 -14.38
CA TYR A 59 5.26 4.26 -14.77
C TYR A 59 5.46 4.71 -16.23
N GLU A 60 4.51 5.50 -16.74
CA GLU A 60 4.73 6.58 -17.72
C GLU A 60 4.08 7.91 -17.24
N GLY A 61 4.87 8.86 -16.72
CA GLY A 61 4.46 10.27 -16.58
C GLY A 61 4.61 10.93 -15.20
N PRO A 62 4.60 12.28 -15.14
CA PRO A 62 5.06 13.08 -13.98
C PRO A 62 4.02 13.28 -12.86
N SER A 63 2.92 12.53 -12.82
CA SER A 63 1.73 12.99 -12.09
C SER A 63 0.92 11.97 -11.31
N HIS A 64 1.46 10.86 -10.80
CA HIS A 64 0.67 10.03 -9.89
C HIS A 64 1.47 9.50 -8.70
N PHE A 65 1.06 9.92 -7.49
CA PHE A 65 1.32 9.17 -6.27
C PHE A 65 0.21 8.11 -6.21
N GLU A 66 0.53 6.86 -6.49
CA GLU A 66 -0.41 5.74 -6.32
C GLU A 66 0.18 4.76 -5.31
N SER A 67 -0.57 4.42 -4.26
CA SER A 67 -0.12 3.43 -3.30
C SER A 67 -1.27 2.57 -2.80
N THR A 68 -1.03 1.27 -2.81
CA THR A 68 -1.95 0.26 -2.29
C THR A 68 -1.42 -0.23 -0.95
N TYR A 69 -2.30 -0.31 0.04
CA TYR A 69 -1.99 -0.83 1.37
C TYR A 69 -3.08 -1.79 1.81
N LEU A 70 -2.68 -2.91 2.42
CA LEU A 70 -3.60 -3.74 3.17
C LEU A 70 -3.72 -3.19 4.60
N VAL A 71 -4.96 -3.06 5.06
CA VAL A 71 -5.28 -2.39 6.32
C VAL A 71 -6.17 -3.28 7.16
N ALA A 72 -5.87 -3.36 8.45
CA ALA A 72 -6.77 -3.86 9.48
C ALA A 72 -7.09 -2.75 10.48
N SER A 73 -8.36 -2.63 10.86
CA SER A 73 -8.81 -1.74 11.93
C SER A 73 -9.44 -2.58 13.02
N ILE A 74 -8.86 -2.55 14.22
CA ILE A 74 -9.36 -3.25 15.40
C ILE A 74 -10.11 -2.24 16.27
N ASP A 75 -11.39 -2.49 16.50
CA ASP A 75 -12.17 -1.79 17.53
C ASP A 75 -11.66 -2.23 18.90
N GLN A 76 -11.09 -1.30 19.68
CA GLN A 76 -10.42 -1.64 20.94
C GLN A 76 -11.39 -2.05 22.04
N ALA A 77 -12.67 -1.67 21.95
CA ALA A 77 -13.67 -2.00 22.96
C ALA A 77 -14.27 -3.41 22.74
N THR A 78 -14.48 -3.79 21.48
CA THR A 78 -15.16 -5.03 21.10
C THR A 78 -14.21 -6.10 20.56
N GLY A 79 -12.98 -5.73 20.21
CA GLY A 79 -12.02 -6.61 19.55
C GLY A 79 -12.37 -6.94 18.10
N LYS A 80 -13.45 -6.39 17.54
CA LYS A 80 -13.86 -6.65 16.15
C LYS A 80 -12.85 -6.07 15.18
N VAL A 81 -12.57 -6.80 14.11
CA VAL A 81 -11.60 -6.41 13.08
C VAL A 81 -12.31 -6.15 11.77
N ALA A 82 -11.97 -5.05 11.11
CA ALA A 82 -12.36 -4.76 9.74
C ALA A 82 -11.13 -4.71 8.85
N TYR A 83 -11.20 -5.35 7.69
CA TYR A 83 -10.12 -5.39 6.71
C TYR A 83 -10.47 -4.55 5.49
N ALA A 84 -9.47 -3.90 4.89
CA ALA A 84 -9.64 -3.15 3.66
C ALA A 84 -8.34 -3.09 2.86
N VAL A 85 -8.48 -2.92 1.54
CA VAL A 85 -7.39 -2.41 0.70
C VAL A 85 -7.59 -0.91 0.55
N THR A 86 -6.62 -0.11 0.97
CA THR A 86 -6.63 1.34 0.81
C THR A 86 -5.71 1.75 -0.33
N ILE A 87 -6.26 2.48 -1.29
CA ILE A 87 -5.56 3.03 -2.44
C ILE A 87 -5.50 4.54 -2.26
N MET A 88 -4.30 5.10 -2.29
CA MET A 88 -4.06 6.54 -2.26
C MET A 88 -3.65 6.98 -3.65
N ARG A 89 -4.37 7.93 -4.26
CA ARG A 89 -4.07 8.43 -5.61
C ARG A 89 -4.07 9.95 -5.70
N ALA A 90 -3.11 10.53 -6.41
CA ALA A 90 -3.15 11.94 -6.78
C ALA A 90 -4.12 12.16 -7.96
N VAL A 91 -5.09 13.07 -7.80
CA VAL A 91 -6.13 13.35 -8.80
C VAL A 91 -6.31 14.86 -8.98
N GLN A 92 -6.60 15.31 -10.21
CA GLN A 92 -6.98 16.72 -10.44
C GLN A 92 -8.46 16.97 -10.13
N GLN A 93 -9.31 15.97 -10.41
CA GLN A 93 -10.75 16.02 -10.17
C GLN A 93 -11.16 14.77 -9.39
N PRO A 94 -11.67 14.92 -8.16
CA PRO A 94 -12.03 13.78 -7.33
C PRO A 94 -13.34 13.16 -7.78
N ARG A 95 -13.44 11.85 -7.67
CA ARG A 95 -14.69 11.12 -7.96
C ARG A 95 -15.45 10.93 -6.66
N LYS A 96 -16.76 11.21 -6.66
CA LYS A 96 -17.60 10.94 -5.48
C LYS A 96 -17.81 9.45 -5.26
N VAL A 97 -17.96 8.69 -6.35
CA VAL A 97 -18.22 7.25 -6.33
C VAL A 97 -17.28 6.58 -7.31
N ILE A 98 -16.66 5.49 -6.86
CA ILE A 98 -15.76 4.66 -7.64
C ILE A 98 -16.32 3.24 -7.64
N VAL A 99 -16.30 2.57 -8.78
CA VAL A 99 -16.67 1.16 -8.90
C VAL A 99 -15.39 0.34 -8.83
N VAL A 100 -15.39 -0.65 -7.94
CA VAL A 100 -14.36 -1.69 -7.89
C VAL A 100 -14.97 -3.01 -8.35
N GLN A 101 -14.19 -3.78 -9.10
CA GLN A 101 -14.46 -5.17 -9.44
C GLN A 101 -13.30 -6.06 -9.00
N TYR A 102 -13.61 -7.23 -8.47
CA TYR A 102 -12.59 -8.18 -8.03
C TYR A 102 -13.15 -9.61 -8.03
N GLU A 103 -12.26 -10.60 -8.08
CA GLU A 103 -12.64 -12.01 -7.94
C GLU A 103 -12.75 -12.38 -6.45
N ALA A 104 -13.78 -13.14 -6.12
CA ALA A 104 -13.97 -13.76 -4.82
C ALA A 104 -14.33 -15.24 -5.01
N PRO A 105 -14.24 -16.09 -3.97
CA PRO A 105 -14.63 -17.50 -4.07
C PRO A 105 -16.07 -17.74 -4.57
N ALA A 106 -16.97 -16.77 -4.35
CA ALA A 106 -18.35 -16.80 -4.81
C ALA A 106 -18.55 -16.31 -6.26
N GLY A 107 -17.49 -15.86 -6.93
CA GLY A 107 -17.51 -15.28 -8.27
C GLY A 107 -17.03 -13.83 -8.31
N ILE A 108 -17.26 -13.17 -9.45
CA ILE A 108 -16.88 -11.77 -9.66
C ILE A 108 -17.78 -10.85 -8.83
N MET A 109 -17.16 -10.04 -7.99
CA MET A 109 -17.82 -9.04 -7.15
C MET A 109 -17.70 -7.67 -7.78
N GLN A 110 -18.73 -6.84 -7.60
CA GLN A 110 -18.72 -5.43 -7.95
C GLN A 110 -19.26 -4.59 -6.80
N GLN A 111 -18.52 -3.57 -6.39
CA GLN A 111 -18.89 -2.69 -5.28
C GLN A 111 -18.74 -1.22 -5.67
N LYS A 112 -19.62 -0.37 -5.14
CA LYS A 112 -19.54 1.09 -5.24
C LYS A 112 -18.95 1.63 -3.95
N ILE A 113 -17.84 2.37 -4.06
CA ILE A 113 -17.11 2.94 -2.93
C ILE A 113 -17.17 4.45 -3.04
N THR A 114 -17.44 5.12 -1.92
CA THR A 114 -17.33 6.57 -1.83
C THR A 114 -15.88 6.94 -1.63
N ALA A 115 -15.28 7.70 -2.55
CA ALA A 115 -13.91 8.15 -2.38
C ALA A 115 -13.83 9.24 -1.31
N GLN A 116 -12.79 9.21 -0.49
CA GLN A 116 -12.50 10.25 0.48
C GLN A 116 -11.38 11.12 -0.06
N ASN A 117 -11.58 12.44 -0.03
CA ASN A 117 -10.54 13.37 -0.47
C ASN A 117 -9.76 13.87 0.74
N SER A 118 -8.45 13.84 0.64
CA SER A 118 -7.55 14.45 1.61
C SER A 118 -6.62 15.43 0.90
N GLN A 119 -6.37 16.55 1.57
CA GLN A 119 -5.34 17.55 1.30
C GLN A 119 -5.03 17.88 -0.17
N LYS A 120 -5.37 19.12 -0.57
CA LYS A 120 -4.86 19.72 -1.81
C LYS A 120 -3.35 19.94 -1.68
N LYS A 121 -2.57 19.34 -2.59
CA LYS A 121 -1.13 19.56 -2.75
C LYS A 121 -0.88 20.27 -4.06
N CYS A 122 -0.19 21.41 -4.02
CA CYS A 122 0.18 22.16 -5.21
C CYS A 122 1.70 22.17 -5.37
N ARG A 123 2.17 21.97 -6.59
CA ARG A 123 3.58 22.07 -6.97
C ARG A 123 3.66 22.63 -8.39
N ASP A 124 4.50 23.64 -8.59
CA ASP A 124 4.81 24.21 -9.90
C ASP A 124 3.56 24.49 -10.75
N ASP A 125 2.62 25.26 -10.18
CA ASP A 125 1.30 25.64 -10.74
C ASP A 125 0.30 24.51 -11.00
N VAL A 126 0.63 23.26 -10.67
CA VAL A 126 -0.30 22.14 -10.74
C VAL A 126 -0.75 21.72 -9.34
N CYS A 127 -2.06 21.72 -9.13
CA CYS A 127 -2.66 21.25 -7.89
C CYS A 127 -3.32 19.88 -8.07
N TRP A 128 -3.06 19.01 -7.12
CA TRP A 128 -3.60 17.66 -7.01
C TRP A 128 -4.34 17.53 -5.68
N LEU A 129 -5.35 16.68 -5.65
CA LEU A 129 -5.96 16.18 -4.42
C LEU A 129 -5.45 14.76 -4.18
N LEU A 130 -5.21 14.41 -2.92
CA LEU A 130 -4.90 13.04 -2.55
C LEU A 130 -6.21 12.31 -2.22
N GLU A 131 -6.71 11.55 -3.18
CA GLU A 131 -7.92 10.73 -3.06
C GLU A 131 -7.57 9.38 -2.42
N ALA A 132 -8.20 9.07 -1.30
CA ALA A 132 -8.12 7.80 -0.61
C ALA A 132 -9.37 6.97 -0.90
N VAL A 133 -9.18 5.73 -1.34
CA VAL A 133 -10.25 4.79 -1.65
C VAL A 133 -10.02 3.53 -0.83
N SER A 134 -10.93 3.20 0.07
CA SER A 134 -10.85 1.96 0.86
C SER A 134 -11.88 0.95 0.35
N ILE A 135 -11.40 -0.17 -0.20
CA ILE A 135 -12.20 -1.31 -0.59
C ILE A 135 -12.38 -2.19 0.66
N PRO A 136 -13.58 -2.23 1.27
CA PRO A 136 -13.82 -3.10 2.42
C PRO A 136 -13.78 -4.56 1.97
N LEU A 137 -13.04 -5.39 2.69
CA LEU A 137 -12.94 -6.83 2.44
C LEU A 137 -13.76 -7.59 3.48
N PRO A 138 -14.66 -8.50 3.06
CA PRO A 138 -15.27 -9.46 3.97
C PRO A 138 -14.19 -10.29 4.67
N GLU A 139 -14.35 -10.56 5.96
CA GLU A 139 -13.41 -11.36 6.75
C GLU A 139 -13.16 -12.74 6.13
N SER A 140 -14.21 -13.39 5.62
CA SER A 140 -14.10 -14.69 4.92
C SER A 140 -13.23 -14.62 3.66
N LEU A 141 -13.28 -13.51 2.92
CA LEU A 141 -12.46 -13.29 1.74
C LEU A 141 -10.99 -13.09 2.14
N PHE A 142 -10.77 -12.29 3.18
CA PHE A 142 -9.44 -12.01 3.72
C PHE A 142 -8.76 -13.29 4.22
N HIS A 143 -9.46 -14.10 5.02
CA HIS A 143 -8.96 -15.39 5.51
C HIS A 143 -8.69 -16.37 4.37
N HIS A 144 -9.57 -16.43 3.37
CA HIS A 144 -9.36 -17.30 2.20
C HIS A 144 -8.01 -17.03 1.52
N TYR A 145 -7.67 -15.76 1.26
CA TYR A 145 -6.41 -15.42 0.60
C TYR A 145 -5.19 -15.54 1.51
N ALA A 146 -5.35 -15.30 2.82
CA ALA A 146 -4.29 -15.60 3.79
C ALA A 146 -3.94 -17.10 3.83
N ASP A 147 -4.93 -17.98 3.75
CA ASP A 147 -4.73 -19.44 3.72
C ASP A 147 -4.10 -19.92 2.41
N LEU A 148 -4.45 -19.31 1.28
CA LEU A 148 -3.88 -19.64 -0.02
C LEU A 148 -2.37 -19.39 -0.10
N SER A 149 -1.83 -18.48 0.72
CA SER A 149 -0.39 -18.19 0.74
C SER A 149 0.49 -19.40 1.08
N VAL A 150 -0.08 -20.45 1.71
CA VAL A 150 0.65 -21.69 2.00
C VAL A 150 0.80 -22.55 0.75
N LYS A 151 -0.20 -22.52 -0.14
CA LYS A 151 -0.24 -23.33 -1.37
C LYS A 151 0.39 -22.60 -2.54
N ASP A 152 0.27 -21.28 -2.57
CA ASP A 152 0.75 -20.42 -3.63
C ASP A 152 1.38 -19.15 -3.02
N PRO A 153 2.65 -19.18 -2.61
CA PRO A 153 3.31 -18.05 -1.95
C PRO A 153 3.56 -16.86 -2.88
N HIS A 154 3.46 -17.04 -4.20
CA HIS A 154 3.61 -15.98 -5.20
C HIS A 154 2.26 -15.53 -5.78
N GLY A 155 1.17 -16.12 -5.33
CA GLY A 155 -0.17 -15.78 -5.77
C GLY A 155 -0.60 -14.39 -5.28
N HIS A 156 -1.47 -13.76 -6.05
CA HIS A 156 -2.00 -12.44 -5.77
C HIS A 156 -3.52 -12.37 -5.93
N TRP A 157 -4.14 -11.56 -5.08
CA TRP A 157 -5.52 -11.14 -5.27
C TRP A 157 -5.52 -9.88 -6.15
N SER A 158 -6.26 -9.93 -7.26
CA SER A 158 -6.37 -8.81 -8.20
C SER A 158 -7.72 -8.10 -8.06
N PHE A 159 -7.68 -6.78 -8.23
CA PHE A 159 -8.87 -5.95 -8.36
C PHE A 159 -8.69 -4.93 -9.49
N THR A 160 -9.81 -4.43 -9.98
CA THR A 160 -9.88 -3.35 -10.98
C THR A 160 -10.68 -2.21 -10.38
N LEU A 161 -10.05 -1.05 -10.26
CA LEU A 161 -10.62 0.20 -9.77
C LEU A 161 -10.84 1.14 -10.95
N LEU A 162 -12.09 1.42 -11.32
CA LEU A 162 -12.40 2.04 -12.62
C LEU A 162 -11.92 1.15 -13.79
N PRO A 163 -12.37 1.37 -15.03
CA PRO A 163 -11.99 0.50 -16.16
C PRO A 163 -10.49 0.43 -16.48
N SER A 164 -9.66 1.30 -15.89
CA SER A 164 -8.27 1.49 -16.30
C SER A 164 -7.22 1.30 -15.19
N LEU A 165 -7.61 1.14 -13.91
CA LEU A 165 -6.63 0.96 -12.83
C LEU A 165 -6.75 -0.45 -12.29
N LYS A 166 -5.63 -1.17 -12.28
CA LYS A 166 -5.54 -2.51 -11.71
C LYS A 166 -4.68 -2.46 -10.47
N GLY A 167 -5.00 -3.30 -9.51
CA GLY A 167 -4.18 -3.46 -8.32
C GLY A 167 -4.12 -4.91 -7.90
N GLN A 168 -3.06 -5.23 -7.18
CA GLN A 168 -2.72 -6.57 -6.74
C GLN A 168 -2.23 -6.52 -5.30
N VAL A 169 -2.59 -7.55 -4.52
CA VAL A 169 -2.11 -7.75 -3.15
C VAL A 169 -1.64 -9.20 -3.03
N ALA A 170 -0.40 -9.40 -2.59
CA ALA A 170 0.18 -10.74 -2.47
C ALA A 170 -0.51 -11.54 -1.34
N TYR A 171 -0.71 -12.84 -1.53
CA TYR A 171 -1.30 -13.70 -0.47
C TYR A 171 -0.45 -13.71 0.80
N THR A 172 0.87 -13.57 0.68
CA THR A 172 1.80 -13.45 1.82
C THR A 172 1.56 -12.18 2.63
N GLU A 173 1.11 -11.09 1.99
CA GLU A 173 0.72 -9.84 2.66
C GLU A 173 -0.56 -10.03 3.50
N PHE A 174 -1.57 -10.72 2.96
CA PHE A 174 -2.77 -11.12 3.73
C PHE A 174 -2.39 -11.92 4.98
N LYS A 175 -1.54 -12.93 4.81
CA LYS A 175 -1.10 -13.79 5.92
C LYS A 175 -0.26 -13.02 6.95
N GLY A 176 0.64 -12.14 6.51
CA GLY A 176 1.46 -11.33 7.41
C GLY A 176 0.62 -10.38 8.26
N LEU A 177 -0.33 -9.67 7.63
CA LEU A 177 -1.25 -8.80 8.36
C LEU A 177 -2.16 -9.59 9.31
N TYR A 178 -2.68 -10.75 8.87
CA TYR A 178 -3.46 -11.64 9.74
C TYR A 178 -2.68 -12.05 10.99
N ALA A 179 -1.43 -12.49 10.81
CA ALA A 179 -0.56 -12.89 11.90
C ALA A 179 -0.28 -11.72 12.87
N LYS A 180 -0.14 -10.49 12.34
CA LYS A 180 0.04 -9.30 13.17
C LYS A 180 -1.21 -8.97 13.99
N VAL A 181 -2.39 -9.03 13.38
CA VAL A 181 -3.67 -8.82 14.08
C VAL A 181 -3.85 -9.85 15.20
N ASN A 182 -3.61 -11.13 14.91
CA ASN A 182 -3.76 -12.20 15.89
C ASN A 182 -2.81 -12.05 17.09
N GLU A 183 -1.55 -11.65 16.85
CA GLU A 183 -0.57 -11.33 17.91
C GLU A 183 -1.08 -10.23 18.85
N LEU A 184 -1.76 -9.22 18.31
CA LEU A 184 -2.25 -8.08 19.10
C LEU A 184 -3.54 -8.38 19.87
N GLN A 185 -4.38 -9.29 19.35
CA GLN A 185 -5.61 -9.71 20.03
C GLN A 185 -5.35 -10.74 21.13
N HIS A 186 -4.26 -11.52 21.02
CA HIS A 186 -3.90 -12.57 21.96
C HIS A 186 -2.44 -12.41 22.42
N PRO A 187 -2.12 -11.33 23.17
CA PRO A 187 -0.78 -11.15 23.72
C PRO A 187 -0.46 -12.27 24.69
N ARG A 188 0.73 -12.87 24.54
CA ARG A 188 1.24 -13.92 25.44
C ARG A 188 1.53 -13.40 26.83
#